data_AF-A0A134C3F2-F1
#
_entry.id   AF-A0A134C3F2-F1
#
_cell.length_a   1.000
_cell.length_b   1.000
_cell.length_c   1.000
_cell.angle_alpha   90.00
_cell.angle_beta   90.00
_cell.angle_gamma   90.00
#
_symmetry.space_group_name_H-M   'P 1'
#
loop_
_entity.id
_entity.type
_entity.pdbx_description
1 polymer ?
#
loop_
_entity_poly.entity_id
_entity_poly.type
_entity_poly.pdbx_seq_one_letter_code
_entity_poly.pdbx_strand_id
1 'polypeptide(L)'
;MEVYPEDYTIARQALAQVGMDHMETRNFLSLSGGEQQRVILARALTQESPCLILDEPTNHLDIKYQLEMLEIVRDAGVTVLMAVHDLNLASQFCHRLVALEKGRVVGTGTPKELLTPEFIQNLYGVHSRIVEGPTEDSIHIIFTETVK
;
A
#
# COMPACT_ATOMS: atom_id res chain seq x y z
N MET A 1 -6.81 14.92 -27.92
CA MET A 1 -5.94 13.89 -27.36
C MET A 1 -6.11 12.69 -28.28
N GLU A 2 -5.14 12.46 -29.17
CA GLU A 2 -5.18 11.29 -30.06
C GLU A 2 -4.80 10.08 -29.21
N VAL A 3 -5.67 9.07 -29.20
CA VAL A 3 -5.40 7.80 -28.52
C VAL A 3 -4.73 6.89 -29.54
N TYR A 4 -3.48 6.54 -29.31
CA TYR A 4 -2.72 5.66 -30.20
C TYR A 4 -3.12 4.19 -29.93
N PRO A 5 -3.06 3.30 -30.94
CA PRO A 5 -3.32 1.87 -30.73
C PRO A 5 -2.45 1.23 -29.63
N GLU A 6 -1.26 1.81 -29.39
CA GLU A 6 -0.33 1.43 -28.32
C GLU A 6 -0.91 1.72 -26.94
N ASP A 7 -1.65 2.81 -26.74
CA ASP A 7 -2.28 3.17 -25.47
C ASP A 7 -3.26 2.08 -24.99
N TYR A 8 -4.01 1.50 -25.92
CA TYR A 8 -4.90 0.37 -25.61
C TYR A 8 -4.13 -0.89 -25.21
N THR A 9 -2.93 -1.10 -25.78
CA THR A 9 -2.10 -2.26 -25.44
C THR A 9 -1.56 -2.11 -24.02
N ILE A 10 -1.05 -0.92 -23.67
CA ILE A 10 -0.59 -0.58 -22.32
C ILE A 10 -1.75 -0.70 -21.31
N ALA A 11 -2.94 -0.17 -21.64
CA ALA A 11 -4.11 -0.26 -20.78
C ALA A 11 -4.53 -1.72 -20.50
N ARG A 12 -4.54 -2.59 -21.51
CA ARG A 12 -4.85 -4.01 -21.32
C ARG A 12 -3.80 -4.74 -20.49
N GLN A 13 -2.52 -4.43 -20.70
CA GLN A 13 -1.44 -4.99 -19.87
C GLN A 13 -1.58 -4.57 -18.41
N ALA A 14 -1.87 -3.30 -18.15
CA ALA A 14 -2.10 -2.81 -16.79
C ALA A 14 -3.34 -3.44 -16.13
N LEU A 15 -4.45 -3.62 -16.88
CA LEU A 15 -5.61 -4.36 -16.39
C LEU A 15 -5.27 -5.81 -16.05
N ALA A 16 -4.47 -6.48 -16.87
CA ALA A 16 -4.01 -7.84 -16.57
C ALA A 16 -3.13 -7.91 -15.32
N GLN A 17 -2.23 -6.94 -15.11
CA GLN A 17 -1.38 -6.86 -13.91
C GLN A 17 -2.20 -6.75 -12.62
N VAL A 18 -3.36 -6.09 -12.66
CA VAL A 18 -4.26 -5.96 -11.50
C VAL A 18 -5.36 -7.02 -11.45
N GLY A 19 -5.36 -8.01 -12.36
CA GLY A 19 -6.36 -9.07 -12.45
C GLY A 19 -7.76 -8.63 -12.91
N MET A 20 -7.85 -7.56 -13.72
CA MET A 20 -9.09 -6.95 -14.21
C MET A 20 -9.22 -6.98 -15.74
N ASP A 21 -8.45 -7.82 -16.43
CA ASP A 21 -8.47 -8.02 -17.89
C ASP A 21 -9.89 -8.34 -18.43
N HIS A 22 -10.65 -9.14 -17.69
CA HIS A 22 -12.02 -9.54 -18.03
C HIS A 22 -13.07 -8.43 -17.83
N MET A 23 -12.67 -7.25 -17.36
CA MET A 23 -13.56 -6.12 -17.06
C MET A 23 -13.41 -4.94 -18.04
N GLU A 24 -12.65 -5.09 -19.13
CA GLU A 24 -12.34 -4.02 -20.09
C GLU A 24 -13.57 -3.23 -20.57
N THR A 25 -14.68 -3.92 -20.85
CA THR A 25 -15.90 -3.29 -21.39
C THR A 25 -16.95 -2.98 -20.32
N ARG A 26 -16.65 -3.23 -19.04
CA ARG A 26 -17.63 -3.06 -17.95
C ARG A 26 -17.69 -1.61 -17.51
N ASN A 27 -18.90 -1.15 -17.14
CA ASN A 27 -19.05 0.21 -16.61
C ASN A 27 -18.35 0.33 -15.25
N PHE A 28 -17.41 1.27 -15.13
CA PHE A 28 -16.64 1.53 -13.91
C PHE A 28 -17.53 1.72 -12.66
N LEU A 29 -18.65 2.44 -12.78
CA LEU A 29 -19.56 2.70 -11.66
C LEU A 29 -20.32 1.47 -11.19
N SER A 30 -20.31 0.37 -11.96
CA SER A 30 -20.94 -0.90 -11.59
C SER A 30 -20.01 -1.85 -10.84
N LEU A 31 -18.73 -1.48 -10.70
CA LEU A 31 -17.72 -2.26 -10.00
C LEU A 31 -17.85 -2.07 -8.48
N SER A 32 -17.49 -3.09 -7.71
CA SER A 32 -17.29 -2.98 -6.26
C SER A 32 -16.13 -2.03 -5.92
N GLY A 33 -16.04 -1.56 -4.68
CA GLY A 33 -14.97 -0.65 -4.26
C GLY A 33 -13.56 -1.20 -4.54
N GLY A 34 -13.31 -2.48 -4.23
CA GLY A 34 -12.02 -3.13 -4.52
C GLY A 34 -11.70 -3.25 -6.02
N GLU A 35 -12.70 -3.56 -6.84
CA GLU A 35 -12.55 -3.59 -8.29
C GLU A 35 -12.26 -2.19 -8.85
N GLN A 36 -12.96 -1.16 -8.36
CA GLN A 36 -12.68 0.24 -8.74
C GLN A 36 -11.24 0.64 -8.38
N GLN A 37 -10.77 0.27 -7.19
CA GLN A 37 -9.42 0.56 -6.74
C GLN A 37 -8.36 -0.09 -7.63
N ARG A 38 -8.57 -1.37 -8.02
CA ARG A 38 -7.69 -2.07 -8.96
C ARG A 38 -7.66 -1.40 -10.32
N VAL A 39 -8.80 -0.96 -10.85
CA VAL A 39 -8.85 -0.21 -12.12
C VAL A 39 -8.14 1.15 -12.01
N ILE A 40 -8.27 1.84 -10.87
CA ILE A 40 -7.52 3.09 -10.61
C ILE A 40 -6.02 2.82 -10.55
N LEU A 41 -5.58 1.73 -9.92
CA LEU A 41 -4.19 1.30 -9.89
C LEU A 41 -3.68 0.98 -11.30
N ALA A 42 -4.45 0.21 -12.09
CA ALA A 42 -4.12 -0.06 -13.49
C ALA A 42 -3.93 1.24 -14.28
N ARG A 43 -4.84 2.21 -14.12
CA ARG A 43 -4.71 3.53 -14.75
C ARG A 43 -3.45 4.28 -14.32
N ALA A 44 -2.97 4.10 -13.09
CA ALA A 44 -1.69 4.67 -12.68
C ALA A 44 -0.52 3.94 -13.33
N LEU A 45 -0.59 2.61 -13.45
CA LEU A 45 0.44 1.78 -14.09
C LEU A 45 0.54 2.03 -15.60
N THR A 46 -0.53 2.45 -16.29
CA THR A 46 -0.47 2.81 -17.72
C THR A 46 0.44 4.01 -17.98
N GLN A 47 0.82 4.78 -16.97
CA GLN A 47 1.76 5.90 -17.13
C GLN A 47 3.22 5.44 -17.27
N GLU A 48 3.50 4.14 -17.06
CA GLU A 48 4.86 3.55 -17.12
C GLU A 48 5.90 4.36 -16.32
N SER A 49 5.45 4.97 -15.23
CA SER A 49 6.26 5.87 -14.43
C SER A 49 7.22 5.07 -13.55
N PRO A 50 8.48 5.54 -13.35
CA PRO A 50 9.44 4.84 -12.51
C PRO A 50 9.09 4.89 -11.01
N CYS A 51 8.12 5.75 -10.64
CA CYS A 51 7.66 5.95 -9.28
C CYS A 51 6.14 6.07 -9.23
N LEU A 52 5.53 5.39 -8.26
CA LEU A 52 4.10 5.44 -7.94
C LEU A 52 3.90 6.05 -6.56
N ILE A 53 3.04 7.07 -6.47
CA ILE A 53 2.66 7.70 -5.20
C ILE A 53 1.23 7.30 -4.88
N LEU A 54 1.04 6.70 -3.71
CA LEU A 54 -0.24 6.16 -3.27
C LEU A 54 -0.66 6.77 -1.94
N ASP A 55 -1.80 7.43 -1.93
CA ASP A 55 -2.38 7.99 -0.71
C ASP A 55 -3.43 7.04 -0.15
N GLU A 56 -3.18 6.53 1.07
CA GLU A 56 -4.00 5.55 1.79
C GLU A 56 -4.67 4.48 0.89
N PRO A 57 -3.88 3.71 0.13
CA PRO A 57 -4.45 3.04 -1.02
C PRO A 57 -5.13 1.71 -0.68
N THR A 58 -5.29 1.43 0.61
CA THR A 58 -6.04 0.32 1.20
C THR A 58 -7.31 0.78 1.93
N ASN A 59 -7.58 2.09 1.99
CA ASN A 59 -8.76 2.62 2.68
C ASN A 59 -10.05 2.17 1.97
N HIS A 60 -11.11 1.93 2.74
CA HIS A 60 -12.42 1.43 2.29
C HIS A 60 -12.42 0.05 1.61
N LEU A 61 -11.31 -0.70 1.67
CA LEU A 61 -11.21 -2.08 1.20
C LEU A 61 -11.39 -3.08 2.34
N ASP A 62 -11.94 -4.26 2.03
CA ASP A 62 -11.88 -5.40 2.95
C ASP A 62 -10.46 -5.99 3.01
N ILE A 63 -10.19 -6.79 4.06
CA ILE A 63 -8.86 -7.34 4.34
C ILE A 63 -8.29 -8.10 3.14
N LYS A 64 -9.13 -8.84 2.41
CA LYS A 64 -8.67 -9.60 1.24
C LYS A 64 -8.20 -8.65 0.15
N TYR A 65 -9.01 -7.67 -0.24
CA TYR A 65 -8.65 -6.73 -1.29
C TYR A 65 -7.49 -5.82 -0.90
N GLN A 66 -7.34 -5.47 0.39
CA GLN A 66 -6.16 -4.74 0.88
C GLN A 66 -4.87 -5.51 0.63
N LEU A 67 -4.82 -6.79 1.00
CA LEU A 67 -3.64 -7.63 0.82
C LEU A 67 -3.33 -7.82 -0.67
N GLU A 68 -4.33 -8.20 -1.47
CA GLU A 68 -4.14 -8.39 -2.92
C GLU A 68 -3.63 -7.11 -3.60
N MET A 69 -4.14 -5.95 -3.18
CA MET A 69 -3.70 -4.67 -3.72
C MET A 69 -2.25 -4.35 -3.35
N LEU A 70 -1.85 -4.57 -2.10
CA LEU A 70 -0.46 -4.36 -1.66
C LEU A 70 0.51 -5.37 -2.28
N GLU A 71 0.07 -6.60 -2.55
CA GLU A 71 0.84 -7.59 -3.31
C GLU A 71 1.10 -7.11 -4.74
N ILE A 72 0.07 -6.64 -5.44
CA ILE A 72 0.23 -6.05 -6.78
C ILE A 72 1.22 -4.89 -6.75
N VAL A 73 1.08 -3.97 -5.78
CA VAL A 73 1.96 -2.81 -5.65
C VAL A 73 3.41 -3.22 -5.37
N ARG A 74 3.63 -4.21 -4.51
CA ARG A 74 4.96 -4.76 -4.23
C ARG A 74 5.59 -5.38 -5.47
N ASP A 75 4.79 -6.09 -6.25
CA ASP A 75 5.27 -6.88 -7.40
C ASP A 75 5.30 -6.06 -8.71
N ALA A 76 4.84 -4.80 -8.69
CA ALA A 76 4.82 -3.91 -9.85
C ALA A 76 6.20 -3.51 -10.39
N GLY A 77 7.29 -3.77 -9.65
CA GLY A 77 8.66 -3.53 -10.13
C GLY A 77 9.05 -2.05 -10.26
N VAL A 78 8.30 -1.13 -9.66
CA VAL A 78 8.56 0.32 -9.66
C VAL A 78 8.84 0.82 -8.24
N THR A 79 9.41 2.02 -8.11
CA THR A 79 9.51 2.65 -6.79
C THR A 79 8.11 3.03 -6.31
N VAL A 80 7.77 2.69 -5.06
CA VAL A 80 6.47 3.04 -4.48
C VAL A 80 6.69 3.89 -3.24
N LEU A 81 6.03 5.04 -3.20
CA LEU A 81 5.86 5.85 -2.01
C LEU A 81 4.38 5.78 -1.61
N MET A 82 4.08 5.19 -0.47
CA MET A 82 2.70 5.08 0.00
C MET A 82 2.51 5.58 1.43
N ALA A 83 1.37 6.23 1.66
CA ALA A 83 0.88 6.51 3.00
C ALA A 83 0.07 5.32 3.52
N VAL A 84 0.44 4.80 4.70
CA VAL A 84 -0.22 3.68 5.37
C VAL A 84 -0.43 4.02 6.84
N HIS A 85 -1.65 3.80 7.33
CA HIS A 85 -2.00 4.02 8.73
C HIS A 85 -1.84 2.78 9.60
N ASP A 86 -1.92 1.59 9.00
CA ASP A 86 -1.75 0.33 9.70
C ASP A 86 -0.27 -0.05 9.76
N LEU A 87 0.29 -0.12 10.97
CA LEU A 87 1.70 -0.44 11.19
C LEU A 87 2.05 -1.90 10.83
N ASN A 88 1.11 -2.83 10.89
CA ASN A 88 1.33 -4.21 10.49
C ASN A 88 1.40 -4.32 8.96
N LEU A 89 0.51 -3.63 8.23
CA LEU A 89 0.62 -3.53 6.78
C LEU A 89 1.92 -2.85 6.37
N ALA A 90 2.27 -1.74 7.02
CA ALA A 90 3.54 -1.05 6.78
C ALA A 90 4.74 -1.97 7.04
N SER A 91 4.71 -2.75 8.13
CA SER A 91 5.79 -3.68 8.43
C SER A 91 5.91 -4.83 7.43
N GLN A 92 4.80 -5.28 6.84
CA GLN A 92 4.80 -6.45 5.96
C GLN A 92 5.15 -6.08 4.51
N PHE A 93 4.75 -4.89 4.04
CA PHE A 93 4.83 -4.53 2.63
C PHE A 93 5.85 -3.42 2.32
N CYS A 94 6.35 -2.68 3.33
CA CYS A 94 7.34 -1.63 3.10
C CYS A 94 8.77 -2.11 3.42
N HIS A 95 9.69 -1.82 2.50
CA HIS A 95 11.12 -2.00 2.73
C HIS A 95 11.70 -0.97 3.71
N ARG A 96 11.15 0.26 3.68
CA ARG A 96 11.58 1.39 4.53
C ARG A 96 10.36 2.20 4.93
N LEU A 97 10.47 2.82 6.10
CA LEU A 97 9.44 3.66 6.69
C LEU A 97 9.99 5.06 6.96
N VAL A 98 9.10 6.05 6.83
CA VAL A 98 9.30 7.43 7.22
C VAL A 98 8.14 7.81 8.11
N ALA A 99 8.42 8.05 9.39
CA ALA A 99 7.42 8.47 10.35
C ALA A 99 7.30 10.00 10.37
N LEU A 100 6.07 10.49 10.31
CA LEU A 100 5.75 11.91 10.32
C LEU A 100 4.93 12.27 11.56
N GLU A 101 5.32 13.32 12.26
CA GLU A 101 4.55 13.93 13.34
C GLU A 101 4.50 15.45 13.14
N LYS A 102 3.30 16.04 13.15
CA LYS A 102 3.10 17.50 13.02
C LYS A 102 3.86 18.12 11.83
N GLY A 103 3.86 17.43 10.68
CA GLY A 103 4.53 17.86 9.46
C GLY A 103 6.06 17.74 9.46
N ARG A 104 6.65 17.02 10.43
CA ARG A 104 8.10 16.78 10.50
C ARG A 104 8.42 15.29 10.48
N VAL A 105 9.53 14.94 9.86
CA VAL A 105 10.09 13.58 9.94
C VAL A 105 10.65 13.37 11.34
N VAL A 106 10.10 12.39 12.06
CA VAL A 106 10.51 12.04 13.42
C VAL A 106 11.30 10.73 13.48
N GLY A 107 11.34 9.97 12.39
CA GLY A 107 12.17 8.78 12.28
C GLY A 107 12.14 8.17 10.89
N THR A 108 13.22 7.47 10.54
CA THR A 108 13.35 6.72 9.28
C THR A 108 14.13 5.45 9.51
N GLY A 109 13.76 4.34 8.86
CA GLY A 109 14.47 3.07 8.98
C GLY A 109 13.76 1.95 8.26
N THR A 110 14.26 0.73 8.39
CA THR A 110 13.45 -0.48 8.10
C THR A 110 12.32 -0.62 9.14
N PRO A 111 11.28 -1.42 8.87
CA PRO A 111 10.26 -1.70 9.87
C PRO A 111 10.80 -2.18 11.22
N LYS A 112 11.77 -3.11 11.21
CA LYS A 112 12.41 -3.64 12.42
C LYS A 112 13.20 -2.58 13.20
N GLU A 113 13.90 -1.69 12.50
CA GLU A 113 14.68 -0.63 13.15
C GLU A 113 13.80 0.49 13.72
N LEU A 114 12.73 0.85 13.00
CA LEU A 114 11.93 2.02 13.34
C LEU A 114 10.80 1.69 14.32
N LEU A 115 10.05 0.61 14.11
CA LEU A 115 8.83 0.31 14.85
C LEU A 115 9.13 -0.41 16.16
N THR A 116 9.87 0.24 17.07
CA THR A 116 10.14 -0.26 18.43
C THR A 116 8.98 0.09 19.39
N PRO A 117 8.84 -0.60 20.54
CA PRO A 117 7.77 -0.27 21.50
C PRO A 117 7.90 1.17 22.02
N GLU A 118 9.13 1.63 22.26
CA GLU A 118 9.41 3.00 22.69
C GLU A 118 9.04 4.01 21.60
N PHE A 119 9.38 3.72 20.34
CA PHE A 119 9.04 4.60 19.23
C PHE A 119 7.53 4.71 19.03
N ILE A 120 6.81 3.58 19.05
CA ILE A 120 5.35 3.54 18.94
C ILE A 120 4.69 4.27 20.11
N GLN A 121 5.21 4.10 21.33
CA GLN A 121 4.73 4.81 22.50
C GLN A 121 4.89 6.33 22.35
N ASN A 122 6.06 6.79 21.90
CA ASN A 122 6.33 8.22 21.72
C ASN A 122 5.49 8.84 20.61
N LEU A 123 5.26 8.11 19.51
CA LEU A 123 4.55 8.62 18.34
C LEU A 123 3.02 8.54 18.48
N TYR A 124 2.50 7.44 19.02
CA TYR A 124 1.06 7.15 19.06
C TYR A 124 0.46 7.17 20.47
N GLY A 125 1.27 7.28 21.53
CA GLY A 125 0.78 7.29 22.91
C GLY A 125 0.20 5.95 23.37
N VAL A 126 0.65 4.83 22.78
CA VAL A 126 0.17 3.48 23.10
C VAL A 126 1.33 2.54 23.39
N HIS A 127 1.16 1.66 24.37
CA HIS A 127 2.07 0.53 24.58
C HIS A 127 1.83 -0.53 23.51
N SER A 128 2.91 -1.18 23.10
CA SER A 128 2.87 -2.26 22.13
C SER A 128 3.87 -3.36 22.45
N ARG A 129 3.56 -4.58 22.01
CA ARG A 129 4.51 -5.69 21.96
C ARG A 129 4.81 -6.02 20.51
N ILE A 130 6.07 -6.28 20.22
CA ILE A 130 6.53 -6.73 18.91
C ILE A 130 6.74 -8.23 18.98
N VAL A 131 6.19 -8.94 18.01
CA VAL A 131 6.42 -10.36 17.80
C VAL A 131 6.94 -10.56 16.38
N GLU A 132 7.63 -11.68 16.16
CA GLU A 132 8.05 -12.08 14.81
C GLU A 132 6.82 -12.26 13.93
N GLY A 133 6.90 -11.72 12.71
CA GLY A 133 5.86 -11.89 11.71
C GLY A 133 5.97 -13.23 10.98
N PRO A 134 5.06 -13.48 10.02
CA PRO A 134 5.05 -14.74 9.26
C PRO A 134 6.24 -14.90 8.30
N THR A 135 6.95 -13.82 7.97
CA THR A 135 8.17 -13.85 7.15
C THR A 135 9.37 -13.38 7.98
N GLU A 136 10.57 -13.84 7.61
CA GLU A 136 11.82 -13.58 8.33
C GLU A 136 12.09 -12.08 8.56
N ASP A 137 11.60 -11.21 7.67
CA ASP A 137 11.78 -9.75 7.75
C ASP A 137 10.57 -8.96 8.21
N SER A 138 9.44 -9.62 8.43
CA SER A 138 8.23 -8.98 8.97
C SER A 138 8.20 -9.03 10.50
N ILE A 139 7.61 -7.99 11.10
CA ILE A 139 7.22 -7.99 12.51
C ILE A 139 5.72 -7.77 12.60
N HIS A 140 5.13 -8.21 13.70
CA HIS A 140 3.74 -7.93 14.02
C HIS A 140 3.66 -7.16 15.34
N ILE A 141 2.83 -6.12 15.34
CA ILE A 141 2.67 -5.17 16.42
C ILE A 141 1.33 -5.45 17.09
N ILE A 142 1.38 -5.72 18.39
CA ILE A 142 0.22 -5.96 19.24
C ILE A 142 0.09 -4.75 20.14
N PHE A 143 -0.92 -3.92 19.91
CA PHE A 143 -1.26 -2.79 20.77
C PHE A 143 -1.92 -3.30 22.06
N THR A 144 -1.50 -2.78 23.23
CA THR A 144 -1.99 -3.28 24.52
C THR A 144 -2.80 -2.24 25.28
N GLU A 145 -2.20 -1.10 25.65
CA GLU A 145 -2.80 -0.10 26.54
C GLU A 145 -2.41 1.31 26.12
N THR A 146 -3.33 2.27 26.24
CA THR A 146 -3.01 3.69 26.04
C THR A 146 -2.19 4.23 27.21
N VAL A 147 -1.20 5.07 26.92
CA VAL A 147 -0.43 5.79 27.93
C VAL A 147 -1.34 6.92 28.47
N LYS A 148 -1.53 6.95 29.80
CA LYS A 148 -2.26 8.03 30.48
C LYS A 148 -1.39 9.28 30.62
#